data_AF-A0A6G3D6C8-F1
#
_entry.id   AF-A0A6G3D6C8-F1
#
_cell.length_a   1.000
_cell.length_b   1.000
_cell.length_c   1.000
_cell.angle_alpha   90.00
_cell.angle_beta   90.00
_cell.angle_gamma   90.00
#
_symmetry.space_group_name_H-M   'P 1'
#
loop_
_entity.id
_entity.type
_entity.pdbx_description
1 polymer ?
#
loop_
_entity_poly.entity_id
_entity_poly.type
_entity_poly.pdbx_seq_one_letter_code
_entity_poly.pdbx_strand_id
1 'polypeptide(L)'
;MHITVKEDGSAQFRQDLPPEEQVESAAARVRPLLLEGEACYYNKALKALNHFDRSPQNRDWIRQVRRLWQARVVETATHEAGYNSMVTDTVTGESAELDDLKLALAWIYGDVVHHDTGRRQEADLLGLQERYRAAVPLVAFIMLHSIGLLHRIQVLQSAGELNLDSAVFEEPVTLTSTTVLMEGTMRIAPVGSPAPATATEPLGRDWKVLLTPPLVGPED
;
A
#
# COMPACT_ATOMS: atom_id res chain seq x y z
N MET A 1 15.30 3.95 17.22
CA MET A 1 16.67 3.41 17.06
C MET A 1 17.37 3.51 18.40
N HIS A 2 17.87 2.40 18.91
CA HIS A 2 18.69 2.35 20.11
C HIS A 2 20.14 2.13 19.70
N ILE A 3 21.04 2.97 20.20
CA ILE A 3 22.48 2.85 19.96
C ILE A 3 23.12 2.52 21.30
N THR A 4 23.85 1.41 21.34
CA THR A 4 24.65 1.01 22.51
C THR A 4 26.12 1.05 22.12
N VAL A 5 26.85 2.01 22.66
CA VAL A 5 28.31 2.09 22.49
C VAL A 5 28.97 1.25 23.57
N LYS A 6 29.87 0.36 23.16
CA LYS A 6 30.64 -0.52 24.05
C LYS A 6 31.97 0.13 24.44
N GLU A 7 32.59 -0.37 25.50
CA GLU A 7 33.86 0.16 26.03
C GLU A 7 35.04 0.06 25.04
N ASP A 8 34.97 -0.88 24.09
CA ASP A 8 35.96 -1.05 23.02
C ASP A 8 35.78 -0.06 21.84
N GLY A 9 34.81 0.85 21.95
CA GLY A 9 34.48 1.83 20.90
C GLY A 9 33.58 1.28 19.80
N SER A 10 33.19 0.00 19.83
CA SER A 10 32.19 -0.53 18.91
C SER A 10 30.78 -0.08 19.29
N ALA A 11 29.86 -0.03 18.32
CA ALA A 11 28.47 0.35 18.56
C ALA A 11 27.52 -0.73 18.04
N GLN A 12 26.44 -0.97 18.79
CA GLN A 12 25.31 -1.78 18.35
C GLN A 12 24.15 -0.85 18.01
N PHE A 13 23.61 -1.00 16.81
CA PHE A 13 22.41 -0.32 16.36
C PHE A 13 21.25 -1.30 16.38
N ARG A 14 20.20 -1.00 17.15
CA ARG A 14 18.96 -1.75 17.17
C ARG A 14 17.81 -0.89 16.67
N GLN A 15 17.09 -1.40 15.69
CA GLN A 15 15.86 -0.83 15.19
C GLN A 15 14.85 -1.95 15.02
N ASP A 16 13.74 -1.87 15.75
CA ASP A 16 12.61 -2.77 15.55
C ASP A 16 11.76 -2.18 14.42
N LEU A 17 11.48 -2.99 13.40
CA LEU A 17 10.66 -2.64 12.23
C LEU A 17 9.32 -3.37 12.31
N PRO A 18 8.24 -2.86 11.69
CA PRO A 18 6.96 -3.55 11.63
C PRO A 18 7.07 -4.91 10.90
N PRO A 19 6.06 -5.80 11.02
CA PRO A 19 5.98 -7.00 10.20
C PRO A 19 5.95 -6.67 8.70
N GLU A 20 6.75 -7.39 7.91
CA GLU A 20 6.93 -7.11 6.47
C GLU A 20 5.62 -7.12 5.70
N GLU A 21 4.79 -8.16 5.85
CA GLU A 21 3.50 -8.28 5.15
C GLU A 21 2.58 -7.06 5.37
N GLN A 22 2.61 -6.44 6.56
CA GLN A 22 1.79 -5.24 6.82
C GLN A 22 2.31 -4.04 6.03
N VAL A 23 3.63 -3.90 5.94
CA VAL A 23 4.28 -2.82 5.19
C VAL A 23 4.14 -3.04 3.69
N GLU A 24 4.20 -4.29 3.21
CA GLU A 24 3.92 -4.64 1.82
C GLU A 24 2.50 -4.25 1.43
N SER A 25 1.53 -4.62 2.29
CA SER A 25 0.13 -4.28 2.12
C SER A 25 -0.08 -2.76 2.09
N ALA A 26 0.62 -2.01 2.93
CA ALA A 26 0.59 -0.54 2.93
C ALA A 26 1.25 0.04 1.66
N ALA A 27 2.43 -0.45 1.28
CA ALA A 27 3.17 -0.03 0.09
C ALA A 27 2.35 -0.21 -1.19
N ALA A 28 1.68 -1.36 -1.34
CA ALA A 28 0.79 -1.63 -2.45
C ALA A 28 -0.36 -0.61 -2.57
N ARG A 29 -0.93 -0.18 -1.43
CA ARG A 29 -2.02 0.81 -1.40
C ARG A 29 -1.56 2.23 -1.68
N VAL A 30 -0.35 2.61 -1.24
CA VAL A 30 0.15 3.97 -1.44
C VAL A 30 0.89 4.17 -2.76
N ARG A 31 1.35 3.09 -3.42
CA ARG A 31 2.08 3.16 -4.69
C ARG A 31 1.38 4.01 -5.76
N PRO A 32 0.06 3.91 -5.98
CA PRO A 32 -0.61 4.75 -6.98
C PRO A 32 -0.44 6.26 -6.74
N LEU A 33 -0.20 6.67 -5.49
CA LEU A 33 0.03 8.07 -5.14
C LEU A 33 1.41 8.59 -5.56
N LEU A 34 2.34 7.69 -5.90
CA LEU A 34 3.69 8.00 -6.37
C LEU A 34 3.78 8.13 -7.90
N LEU A 35 2.87 7.50 -8.63
CA LEU A 35 2.96 7.33 -10.07
C LEU A 35 2.21 8.43 -10.80
N GLU A 36 2.92 9.25 -11.59
CA GLU A 36 2.30 10.37 -12.32
C GLU A 36 1.21 9.92 -13.32
N GLY A 37 1.32 8.71 -13.86
CA GLY A 37 0.31 8.14 -14.75
C GLY A 37 -1.04 7.88 -14.05
N GLU A 38 -1.04 7.62 -12.75
CA GLU A 38 -2.22 7.21 -12.00
C GLU A 38 -3.19 8.37 -11.74
N ALA A 39 -4.49 8.07 -11.74
CA ALA A 39 -5.51 9.09 -11.51
C ALA A 39 -5.39 9.73 -10.12
N CYS A 40 -5.03 8.93 -9.12
CA CYS A 40 -4.88 9.35 -7.72
C CYS A 40 -3.47 9.87 -7.38
N TYR A 41 -2.61 10.16 -8.36
CA TYR A 41 -1.28 10.73 -8.12
C TYR A 41 -1.34 11.94 -7.17
N TYR A 42 -0.52 11.94 -6.11
CA TYR A 42 -0.59 12.92 -5.03
C TYR A 42 -0.56 14.37 -5.52
N ASN A 43 0.32 14.67 -6.48
CA ASN A 43 0.46 16.02 -7.02
C ASN A 43 -0.74 16.44 -7.90
N LYS A 44 -1.48 15.51 -8.51
CA LYS A 44 -2.74 15.82 -9.20
C LYS A 44 -3.79 16.28 -8.20
N ALA A 45 -3.91 15.62 -7.05
CA ALA A 45 -4.84 16.02 -6.00
C ALA A 45 -4.49 17.41 -5.42
N LEU A 46 -3.22 17.69 -5.15
CA LEU A 46 -2.78 19.04 -4.74
C LEU A 46 -3.11 20.10 -5.81
N LYS A 47 -2.92 19.79 -7.08
CA LYS A 47 -3.25 20.71 -8.18
C LYS A 47 -4.76 20.98 -8.26
N ALA A 48 -5.58 19.96 -8.04
CA ALA A 48 -7.03 20.09 -7.99
C ALA A 48 -7.47 20.95 -6.79
N LEU A 49 -6.91 20.73 -5.60
CA LEU A 49 -7.19 21.57 -4.42
C LEU A 49 -6.87 23.05 -4.67
N ASN A 50 -5.73 23.34 -5.31
CA ASN A 50 -5.38 24.72 -5.67
C ASN A 50 -6.34 25.36 -6.68
N HIS A 51 -7.04 24.55 -7.47
CA HIS A 51 -8.03 25.05 -8.42
C HIS A 51 -9.31 25.50 -7.70
N PHE A 52 -9.79 24.70 -6.74
CA PHE A 52 -11.00 24.97 -5.97
C PHE A 52 -10.81 26.05 -4.90
N ASP A 53 -9.70 26.01 -4.16
CA ASP A 53 -9.37 26.99 -3.13
C ASP A 53 -8.14 27.81 -3.54
N ARG A 54 -8.39 29.07 -3.94
CA ARG A 54 -7.34 30.02 -4.35
C ARG A 54 -6.92 30.97 -3.24
N SER A 55 -7.24 30.68 -1.98
CA SER A 55 -6.80 31.49 -0.85
C SER A 55 -5.26 31.50 -0.74
N PRO A 56 -4.66 32.61 -0.25
CA PRO A 56 -3.22 32.64 0.04
C PRO A 56 -2.79 31.52 0.99
N GLN A 57 -3.59 31.24 2.00
CA GLN A 57 -3.34 30.21 3.01
C GLN A 57 -3.24 28.83 2.38
N ASN A 58 -4.15 28.48 1.47
CA ASN A 58 -4.10 27.21 0.76
C ASN A 58 -2.89 27.10 -0.17
N ARG A 59 -2.57 28.18 -0.90
CA ARG A 59 -1.37 28.21 -1.75
C ARG A 59 -0.09 27.98 -0.94
N ASP A 60 0.01 28.59 0.23
CA ASP A 60 1.17 28.43 1.10
C ASP A 60 1.26 27.02 1.67
N TRP A 61 0.12 26.46 2.12
CA TRP A 61 0.05 25.06 2.56
C TRP A 61 0.43 24.07 1.45
N ILE A 62 -0.14 24.21 0.25
CA ILE A 62 0.19 23.37 -0.92
C ILE A 62 1.67 23.48 -1.26
N ARG A 63 2.25 24.69 -1.20
CA ARG A 63 3.69 24.90 -1.45
C ARG A 63 4.54 24.15 -0.42
N GLN A 64 4.18 24.25 0.86
CA GLN A 64 4.90 23.57 1.94
C GLN A 64 4.83 22.05 1.80
N VAL A 65 3.62 21.50 1.62
CA VAL A 65 3.39 20.07 1.48
C VAL A 65 4.07 19.52 0.22
N ARG A 66 3.99 20.22 -0.91
CA ARG A 66 4.68 19.83 -2.14
C ARG A 66 6.19 19.82 -1.95
N ARG A 67 6.75 20.80 -1.24
CA ARG A 67 8.20 20.84 -0.96
C ARG A 67 8.63 19.64 -0.11
N LEU A 68 7.88 19.31 0.94
CA LEU A 68 8.16 18.15 1.79
C LEU A 68 8.05 16.84 1.00
N TRP A 69 7.00 16.72 0.18
CA TRP A 69 6.83 15.57 -0.72
C TRP A 69 8.02 15.44 -1.67
N GLN A 70 8.36 16.49 -2.42
CA GLN A 70 9.49 16.47 -3.36
C GLN A 70 10.81 16.09 -2.69
N ALA A 71 11.07 16.60 -1.49
CA ALA A 71 12.28 16.27 -0.74
C ALA A 71 12.38 14.79 -0.36
N ARG A 72 11.26 14.07 -0.22
CA ARG A 72 11.23 12.70 0.30
C ARG A 72 10.91 11.60 -0.70
N VAL A 73 10.18 11.89 -1.77
CA VAL A 73 9.69 10.87 -2.72
C VAL A 73 10.14 11.08 -4.16
N VAL A 74 10.73 12.23 -4.49
CA VAL A 74 11.23 12.48 -5.84
C VAL A 74 12.74 12.26 -5.86
N GLU A 75 13.17 11.30 -6.67
CA GLU A 75 14.58 11.10 -6.99
C GLU A 75 15.10 12.33 -7.76
N THR A 76 16.02 13.06 -7.17
CA THR A 76 16.68 14.20 -7.79
C THR A 76 18.19 14.08 -7.58
N ALA A 77 18.99 14.71 -8.45
CA ALA A 77 20.44 14.68 -8.30
C ALA A 77 20.95 15.31 -6.98
N THR A 78 20.10 16.07 -6.29
CA THR A 78 20.39 16.78 -5.04
C THR A 78 19.44 16.32 -3.92
N HIS A 79 18.99 15.07 -3.95
CA HIS A 79 18.14 14.51 -2.91
C HIS A 79 18.84 14.59 -1.54
N GLU A 80 18.14 15.11 -0.53
CA GLU A 80 18.66 15.17 0.83
C GLU A 80 18.38 13.83 1.53
N ALA A 81 19.35 12.92 1.42
CA ALA A 81 19.27 11.59 1.99
C ALA A 81 19.20 11.64 3.53
N GLY A 82 18.32 10.82 4.11
CA GLY A 82 18.30 10.61 5.55
C GLY A 82 19.52 9.84 6.05
N TYR A 83 20.03 8.94 5.23
CA TYR A 83 21.30 8.25 5.41
C TYR A 83 21.80 7.67 4.08
N ASN A 84 23.08 7.34 4.01
CA ASN A 84 23.68 6.55 2.94
C ASN A 84 24.18 5.23 3.51
N SER A 85 24.00 4.14 2.75
CA SER A 85 24.49 2.82 3.08
C SER A 85 25.58 2.42 2.11
N MET A 86 26.72 2.00 2.65
CA MET A 86 27.91 1.63 1.89
C MET A 86 28.37 0.26 2.32
N VAL A 87 28.63 -0.62 1.36
CA VAL A 87 29.15 -1.97 1.61
C VAL A 87 30.28 -2.27 0.63
N THR A 88 31.22 -3.10 1.07
CA THR A 88 32.23 -3.69 0.20
C THR A 88 32.35 -5.16 0.55
N ASP A 89 32.16 -6.02 -0.44
CA ASP A 89 32.42 -7.45 -0.31
C ASP A 89 33.94 -7.65 -0.24
N THR A 90 34.41 -8.21 0.87
CA THR A 90 35.85 -8.39 1.13
C THR A 90 36.47 -9.56 0.36
N VAL A 91 35.65 -10.41 -0.25
CA VAL A 91 36.07 -11.55 -1.07
C VAL A 91 36.13 -11.15 -2.55
N THR A 92 35.08 -10.52 -3.08
CA THR A 92 35.01 -10.12 -4.50
C THR A 92 35.62 -8.75 -4.75
N GLY A 93 35.68 -7.89 -3.74
CA GLY A 93 36.09 -6.49 -3.86
C GLY A 93 35.00 -5.58 -4.45
N GLU A 94 33.79 -6.09 -4.69
CA GLU A 94 32.66 -5.29 -5.17
C GLU A 94 32.16 -4.35 -4.08
N SER A 95 31.83 -3.11 -4.47
CA SER A 95 31.30 -2.09 -3.55
C SER A 95 29.99 -1.52 -4.08
N ALA A 96 29.12 -1.13 -3.16
CA ALA A 96 27.90 -0.41 -3.47
C ALA A 96 27.63 0.70 -2.45
N GLU A 97 27.06 1.79 -2.94
CA GLU A 97 26.63 2.94 -2.15
C GLU A 97 25.27 3.40 -2.65
N LEU A 98 24.29 3.46 -1.75
CA LEU A 98 22.94 3.93 -2.06
C LEU A 98 22.39 4.78 -0.92
N ASP A 99 21.63 5.81 -1.29
CA ASP A 99 20.82 6.57 -0.36
C ASP A 99 19.54 5.82 0.06
N ASP A 100 18.92 6.33 1.12
CA ASP A 100 17.70 5.75 1.69
C ASP A 100 16.51 5.74 0.71
N LEU A 101 16.39 6.73 -0.18
CA LEU A 101 15.31 6.75 -1.15
C LEU A 101 15.49 5.64 -2.21
N LYS A 102 16.68 5.49 -2.78
CA LYS A 102 16.96 4.43 -3.76
C LYS A 102 16.74 3.04 -3.17
N LEU A 103 17.21 2.81 -1.95
CA LEU A 103 16.99 1.56 -1.21
C LEU A 103 15.50 1.29 -1.00
N ALA A 104 14.73 2.31 -0.58
CA ALA A 104 13.30 2.20 -0.37
C ALA A 104 12.55 1.87 -1.67
N LEU A 105 12.90 2.53 -2.77
CA LEU A 105 12.26 2.32 -4.07
C LEU A 105 12.64 0.97 -4.70
N ALA A 106 13.86 0.48 -4.44
CA ALA A 106 14.26 -0.88 -4.82
C ALA A 106 13.40 -1.93 -4.10
N TRP A 107 13.05 -1.73 -2.84
CA TRP A 107 12.09 -2.61 -2.16
C TRP A 107 10.66 -2.48 -2.72
N ILE A 108 10.12 -1.25 -2.79
CA ILE A 108 8.74 -1.00 -3.21
C ILE A 108 8.47 -1.51 -4.64
N TYR A 109 9.38 -1.23 -5.58
CA TYR A 109 9.20 -1.58 -6.99
C TYR A 109 9.89 -2.89 -7.40
N GLY A 110 11.00 -3.24 -6.76
CA GLY A 110 11.77 -4.44 -7.11
C GLY A 110 11.33 -5.70 -6.35
N ASP A 111 11.16 -5.61 -5.03
CA ASP A 111 10.85 -6.77 -4.19
C ASP A 111 9.33 -7.06 -4.11
N VAL A 112 8.48 -6.02 -4.01
CA VAL A 112 7.05 -6.20 -3.68
C VAL A 112 6.12 -6.16 -4.90
N VAL A 113 5.99 -5.00 -5.56
CA VAL A 113 4.80 -4.76 -6.43
C VAL A 113 5.11 -4.82 -7.93
N HIS A 114 6.34 -4.52 -8.37
CA HIS A 114 6.61 -4.30 -9.80
C HIS A 114 7.75 -5.08 -10.44
N HIS A 115 8.41 -5.97 -9.71
CA HIS A 115 9.55 -6.77 -10.18
C HIS A 115 10.53 -5.97 -11.07
N ASP A 116 10.77 -4.69 -10.72
CA ASP A 116 11.77 -3.85 -11.38
C ASP A 116 13.15 -4.43 -11.08
N THR A 117 13.62 -5.29 -11.99
CA THR A 117 14.86 -6.03 -11.82
C THR A 117 16.07 -5.11 -11.81
N GLY A 118 16.00 -3.96 -12.48
CA GLY A 118 17.11 -3.00 -12.53
C GLY A 118 17.34 -2.36 -11.17
N ARG A 119 16.29 -1.82 -10.54
CA ARG A 119 16.37 -1.23 -9.20
C ARG A 119 16.76 -2.26 -8.14
N ARG A 120 16.24 -3.47 -8.25
CA ARG A 120 16.61 -4.56 -7.35
C ARG A 120 18.09 -4.90 -7.45
N GLN A 121 18.60 -5.08 -8.66
CA GLN A 121 20.01 -5.40 -8.93
C GLN A 121 20.96 -4.31 -8.42
N GLU A 122 20.63 -3.03 -8.61
CA GLU A 122 21.45 -1.91 -8.09
C GLU A 122 21.65 -2.00 -6.57
N ALA A 123 20.68 -2.55 -5.84
CA ALA A 123 20.66 -2.63 -4.40
C ALA A 123 20.91 -4.05 -3.84
N ASP A 124 21.36 -5.00 -4.66
CA ASP A 124 21.54 -6.39 -4.23
C ASP A 124 22.68 -6.58 -3.24
N LEU A 125 23.80 -5.87 -3.41
CA LEU A 125 24.94 -5.92 -2.50
C LEU A 125 24.59 -5.46 -1.06
N LEU A 126 23.58 -4.58 -0.92
CA LEU A 126 23.13 -4.06 0.39
C LEU A 126 22.14 -5.02 1.08
N GLY A 127 21.52 -5.91 0.31
CA GLY A 127 20.62 -6.95 0.79
C GLY A 127 19.20 -6.47 1.13
N LEU A 128 18.29 -7.44 1.23
CA LEU A 128 16.85 -7.22 1.45
C LEU A 128 16.56 -6.42 2.73
N GLN A 129 17.23 -6.74 3.83
CA GLN A 129 16.97 -6.11 5.13
C GLN A 129 17.21 -4.59 5.09
N GLU A 130 18.24 -4.14 4.37
CA GLU A 130 18.55 -2.72 4.25
C GLU A 130 17.54 -2.00 3.37
N ARG A 131 17.13 -2.62 2.25
CA ARG A 131 16.05 -2.10 1.40
C ARG A 131 14.74 -1.96 2.18
N TYR A 132 14.38 -2.98 2.97
CA TYR A 132 13.20 -2.95 3.83
C TYR A 132 13.29 -1.85 4.90
N ARG A 133 14.45 -1.74 5.58
CA ARG A 133 14.70 -0.68 6.58
C ARG A 133 14.51 0.72 6.01
N ALA A 134 14.91 0.94 4.77
CA ALA A 134 14.72 2.19 4.05
C ALA A 134 13.26 2.43 3.65
N ALA A 135 12.54 1.38 3.22
CA ALA A 135 11.16 1.48 2.75
C ALA A 135 10.15 1.83 3.86
N VAL A 136 10.32 1.28 5.06
CA VAL A 136 9.40 1.50 6.19
C VAL A 136 9.09 2.99 6.46
N PRO A 137 10.08 3.88 6.67
CA PRO A 137 9.81 5.30 6.91
C PRO A 137 9.20 6.00 5.69
N LEU A 138 9.55 5.60 4.46
CA LEU A 138 8.99 6.18 3.25
C LEU A 138 7.50 5.85 3.11
N VAL A 139 7.13 4.59 3.32
CA VAL A 139 5.72 4.14 3.30
C VAL A 139 4.92 4.87 4.36
N ALA A 140 5.43 4.94 5.60
CA ALA A 140 4.78 5.68 6.68
C ALA A 140 4.61 7.17 6.36
N PHE A 141 5.64 7.81 5.77
CA PHE A 141 5.58 9.20 5.34
C PHE A 141 4.45 9.43 4.32
N ILE A 142 4.35 8.56 3.31
CA ILE A 142 3.31 8.67 2.28
C ILE A 142 1.92 8.49 2.88
N MET A 143 1.73 7.50 3.77
CA MET A 143 0.46 7.29 4.47
C MET A 143 0.03 8.53 5.24
N LEU A 144 0.92 9.13 6.03
CA LEU A 144 0.62 10.34 6.81
C LEU A 144 0.28 11.54 5.92
N HIS A 145 0.99 11.73 4.82
CA HIS A 145 0.70 12.81 3.86
C HIS A 145 -0.61 12.61 3.12
N SER A 146 -1.00 11.36 2.88
CA SER A 146 -2.28 10.99 2.28
C SER A 146 -3.45 11.27 3.23
N ILE A 147 -3.31 10.89 4.50
CA ILE A 147 -4.29 11.19 5.56
C ILE A 147 -4.42 12.71 5.73
N GLY A 148 -3.30 13.43 5.79
CA GLY A 148 -3.31 14.90 5.90
C GLY A 148 -3.99 15.59 4.72
N LEU A 149 -3.78 15.08 3.51
CA LEU A 149 -4.48 15.55 2.31
C LEU A 149 -5.99 15.28 2.38
N LEU A 150 -6.39 14.07 2.79
CA LEU A 150 -7.80 13.72 2.98
C LEU A 150 -8.48 14.62 4.02
N HIS A 151 -7.85 14.84 5.18
CA HIS A 151 -8.36 15.76 6.20
C HIS A 151 -8.52 17.18 5.66
N ARG A 152 -7.58 17.68 4.85
CA ARG A 152 -7.71 19.01 4.22
C ARG A 152 -8.92 19.07 3.30
N ILE A 153 -9.15 18.04 2.48
CA ILE A 153 -10.32 17.93 1.60
C ILE A 153 -11.61 17.93 2.43
N GLN A 154 -11.68 17.13 3.50
CA GLN A 154 -12.85 17.05 4.38
C GLN A 154 -13.16 18.39 5.08
N VAL A 155 -12.14 19.11 5.55
CA VAL A 155 -12.31 20.44 6.15
C VAL A 155 -12.91 21.41 5.13
N LEU A 156 -12.37 21.46 3.92
CA LEU A 156 -12.87 22.33 2.86
C LEU A 156 -14.30 21.97 2.43
N GLN A 157 -14.62 20.67 2.36
CA GLN A 157 -15.99 20.19 2.11
C GLN A 157 -16.94 20.64 3.23
N SER A 158 -16.56 20.47 4.49
CA SER A 158 -17.40 20.84 5.64
C SER A 158 -17.63 22.36 5.75
N ALA A 159 -16.70 23.17 5.22
CA ALA A 159 -16.83 24.62 5.14
C ALA A 159 -17.65 25.10 3.92
N GLY A 160 -18.04 24.20 3.02
CA GLY A 160 -18.73 24.53 1.77
C GLY A 160 -17.81 25.14 0.69
N GLU A 161 -16.49 25.09 0.89
CA GLU A 161 -15.49 25.58 -0.07
C GLU A 161 -15.20 24.54 -1.18
N LEU A 162 -15.42 23.27 -0.87
CA LEU A 162 -15.56 22.18 -1.83
C LEU A 162 -17.01 21.70 -1.82
N ASN A 163 -17.54 21.39 -3.01
CA ASN A 163 -18.88 20.85 -3.20
C ASN A 163 -18.78 19.51 -3.95
N LEU A 164 -18.11 18.54 -3.34
CA LEU A 164 -18.05 17.17 -3.83
C LEU A 164 -19.31 16.42 -3.43
N ASP A 165 -19.67 15.40 -4.23
CA ASP A 165 -20.74 14.46 -3.88
C ASP A 165 -20.39 13.72 -2.57
N SER A 166 -21.37 13.56 -1.67
CA SER A 166 -21.15 12.85 -0.40
C SER A 166 -20.76 11.39 -0.62
N ALA A 167 -21.19 10.79 -1.74
CA ALA A 167 -20.83 9.43 -2.11
C ALA A 167 -19.30 9.21 -2.15
N VAL A 168 -18.51 10.24 -2.48
CA VAL A 168 -17.03 10.17 -2.51
C VAL A 168 -16.43 9.87 -1.14
N PHE A 169 -17.13 10.22 -0.06
CA PHE A 169 -16.67 9.98 1.32
C PHE A 169 -17.32 8.76 1.98
N GLU A 170 -18.41 8.26 1.40
CA GLU A 170 -19.22 7.17 1.96
C GLU A 170 -18.98 5.82 1.26
N GLU A 171 -18.40 5.84 0.05
CA GLU A 171 -18.07 4.62 -0.69
C GLU A 171 -17.17 3.69 0.15
N PRO A 172 -17.58 2.42 0.36
CA PRO A 172 -16.77 1.47 1.10
C PRO A 172 -15.47 1.13 0.36
N VAL A 173 -14.33 1.59 0.88
CA VAL A 173 -12.98 1.30 0.35
C VAL A 173 -12.23 0.23 1.15
N THR A 174 -12.86 -0.32 2.20
CA THR A 174 -12.30 -1.39 3.03
C THR A 174 -13.37 -2.42 3.37
N LEU A 175 -12.96 -3.69 3.46
CA LEU A 175 -13.83 -4.74 3.97
C LEU A 175 -13.92 -4.61 5.50
N THR A 176 -15.14 -4.49 6.00
CA THR A 176 -15.42 -4.43 7.45
C THR A 176 -15.65 -5.81 8.07
N SER A 177 -15.90 -6.81 7.23
CA SER A 177 -16.08 -8.21 7.63
C SER A 177 -15.41 -9.13 6.59
N THR A 178 -14.70 -10.13 7.09
CA THR A 178 -14.19 -11.27 6.28
C THR A 178 -15.11 -12.49 6.38
N THR A 179 -16.21 -12.37 7.13
CA THR A 179 -17.23 -13.40 7.23
C THR A 179 -18.30 -13.15 6.17
N VAL A 180 -18.48 -14.13 5.28
CA VAL A 180 -19.57 -14.13 4.31
C VAL A 180 -20.68 -15.02 4.85
N LEU A 181 -21.81 -14.41 5.22
CA LEU A 181 -23.04 -15.13 5.52
C LEU A 181 -23.88 -15.15 4.24
N MET A 182 -24.13 -16.33 3.69
CA MET A 182 -25.01 -16.51 2.53
C MET A 182 -26.23 -17.31 2.96
N GLU A 183 -27.40 -16.70 2.88
CA GLU A 183 -28.66 -17.42 2.99
C GLU A 183 -29.02 -17.97 1.61
N GLY A 184 -29.24 -19.27 1.52
CA GLY A 184 -29.51 -19.94 0.27
C GLY A 184 -30.38 -21.17 0.47
N THR A 185 -31.14 -21.52 -0.56
CA THR A 185 -31.88 -22.78 -0.62
C THR A 185 -31.04 -23.80 -1.36
N MET A 186 -30.53 -24.81 -0.66
CA MET A 186 -29.89 -25.94 -1.32
C MET A 186 -30.94 -26.88 -1.91
N ARG A 187 -30.71 -27.35 -3.14
CA ARG A 187 -31.53 -28.35 -3.80
C ARG A 187 -30.67 -29.48 -4.33
N ILE A 188 -31.19 -30.71 -4.25
CA ILE A 188 -30.53 -31.92 -4.71
C ILE A 188 -31.43 -32.68 -5.68
N ALA A 189 -30.82 -33.40 -6.63
CA ALA A 189 -31.50 -34.28 -7.58
C ALA A 189 -30.71 -35.59 -7.75
N PRO A 190 -31.34 -36.69 -8.21
CA PRO A 190 -30.63 -37.94 -8.52
C PRO A 190 -29.51 -37.75 -9.55
N VAL A 191 -28.51 -38.64 -9.49
CA VAL A 191 -27.42 -38.66 -10.48
C VAL A 191 -28.01 -38.93 -11.88
N GLY A 192 -27.61 -38.11 -12.85
CA GLY A 192 -28.12 -38.15 -14.22
C GLY A 192 -29.27 -37.17 -14.49
N SER A 193 -29.82 -36.51 -13.46
CA SER A 193 -30.73 -35.39 -13.66
C SER A 193 -29.99 -34.22 -14.34
N PRO A 194 -30.59 -33.58 -15.36
CA PRO A 194 -29.96 -32.46 -16.04
C PRO A 194 -29.78 -31.28 -15.09
N ALA A 195 -28.58 -30.71 -15.08
CA ALA A 195 -28.30 -29.45 -14.41
C ALA A 195 -29.02 -28.31 -15.12
N PRO A 196 -29.54 -27.30 -14.40
CA PRO A 196 -30.06 -26.10 -15.04
C PRO A 196 -28.93 -25.39 -15.80
N ALA A 197 -29.23 -24.89 -16.99
CA ALA A 197 -28.27 -24.15 -17.81
C ALA A 197 -28.04 -22.72 -17.29
N THR A 198 -29.01 -22.18 -16.55
CA THR A 198 -28.92 -20.85 -15.93
C THR A 198 -29.52 -20.83 -14.53
N ALA A 199 -29.13 -19.84 -13.72
CA ALA A 199 -29.62 -19.70 -12.34
C ALA A 199 -31.13 -19.39 -12.24
N THR A 200 -31.75 -18.94 -13.32
CA THR A 200 -33.18 -18.57 -13.38
C THR A 200 -34.03 -19.63 -14.06
N GLU A 201 -33.41 -20.65 -14.64
CA GLU A 201 -34.15 -21.75 -15.26
C GLU A 201 -34.93 -22.52 -14.19
N PRO A 202 -36.23 -22.78 -14.40
CA PRO A 202 -37.01 -23.60 -13.49
C PRO A 202 -36.37 -24.98 -13.35
N LEU A 203 -36.03 -25.34 -12.11
CA LEU A 203 -35.49 -26.66 -11.84
C LEU A 203 -36.52 -27.73 -12.16
N GLY A 204 -36.06 -28.82 -12.79
CA GLY A 204 -36.90 -29.97 -13.10
C GLY A 204 -37.53 -30.60 -11.86
N ARG A 205 -38.56 -31.42 -12.06
CA ARG A 205 -39.37 -32.03 -10.98
C ARG A 205 -38.57 -32.89 -10.00
N ASP A 206 -37.40 -33.36 -10.44
CA ASP A 206 -36.51 -34.22 -9.66
C ASP A 206 -35.67 -33.46 -8.63
N TRP A 207 -35.60 -32.13 -8.74
CA TRP A 207 -34.88 -31.26 -7.80
C TRP A 207 -35.73 -30.99 -6.57
N LYS A 208 -35.21 -31.39 -5.40
CA LYS A 208 -35.88 -31.24 -4.10
C LYS A 208 -35.08 -30.33 -3.20
N VAL A 209 -35.76 -29.53 -2.38
CA VAL A 209 -35.12 -28.72 -1.35
C VAL A 209 -34.48 -29.64 -0.32
N LEU A 210 -33.21 -29.39 -0.02
CA LEU A 210 -32.49 -30.04 1.05
C LEU A 210 -32.91 -29.39 2.38
N LEU A 211 -33.89 -29.98 3.05
CA LEU A 211 -34.45 -29.48 4.31
C LEU A 211 -33.65 -29.94 5.54
N THR A 212 -32.73 -30.89 5.36
CA THR A 212 -31.92 -31.47 6.44
C THR A 212 -30.56 -31.81 5.86
N PRO A 213 -29.43 -31.45 6.50
CA PRO A 213 -28.13 -31.92 6.05
C PRO A 213 -28.16 -33.46 6.03
N PRO A 214 -27.59 -34.12 5.01
CA PRO A 214 -27.45 -35.57 5.04
C PRO A 214 -26.71 -35.95 6.31
N LEU A 215 -27.21 -36.97 7.03
CA LEU A 215 -26.49 -37.58 8.14
C LEU A 215 -25.08 -37.89 7.65
N VAL A 216 -24.08 -37.21 8.22
CA VAL A 216 -22.69 -37.61 8.08
C VAL A 216 -22.64 -39.02 8.66
N GLY A 217 -22.54 -40.02 7.78
CA GLY A 217 -22.24 -41.38 8.21
C GLY A 217 -20.90 -41.36 8.93
N PRO A 218 -20.69 -42.21 9.95
CA PRO A 218 -19.40 -42.28 10.63
C PRO A 218 -18.32 -42.50 9.57
N GLU A 219 -17.30 -41.63 9.57
CA GLU A 219 -16.13 -41.75 8.71
C GLU A 219 -15.46 -43.11 9.00
N ASP A 220 -15.32 -43.94 7.96
CA ASP A 220 -14.42 -45.11 7.93
C ASP A 220 -13.01 -44.67 7.51
#